data_AF-A0A3G2GAT5-F1
#
_entry.id   AF-A0A3G2GAT5-F1
#
_cell.length_a   1.000
_cell.length_b   1.000
_cell.length_c   1.000
_cell.angle_alpha   90.00
_cell.angle_beta   90.00
_cell.angle_gamma   90.00
#
_symmetry.space_group_name_H-M   'P 1'
#
loop_
_entity.id
_entity.type
_entity.pdbx_description
1 polymer ?
#
loop_
_entity_poly.entity_id
_entity_poly.type
_entity_poly.pdbx_seq_one_letter_code
_entity_poly.pdbx_strand_id
1 'polypeptide(L)'
;MFFQHIYDKSLAQSSYLIGCQAVGEAIVFDPKRDIDTYVQLAKENNLTITHIIETHIHADFLSGSRELAEATGAKLYFSNDNR
;
A
#
# COMPACT_ATOMS: atom_id res chain seq x y z
N MET A 1 -9.50 -12.05 8.10
CA MET A 1 -8.41 -11.63 7.18
C MET A 1 -9.07 -10.80 6.10
N PHE A 2 -8.66 -9.56 5.96
CA PHE A 2 -9.15 -8.64 4.93
C PHE A 2 -8.20 -8.68 3.73
N PHE A 3 -8.75 -8.68 2.52
CA PHE A 3 -7.99 -8.64 1.27
C PHE A 3 -8.75 -7.79 0.25
N GLN A 4 -8.08 -6.80 -0.32
CA GLN A 4 -8.59 -6.00 -1.42
C GLN A 4 -7.53 -5.86 -2.51
N HIS A 5 -7.93 -6.19 -3.73
CA HIS A 5 -7.19 -5.85 -4.95
C HIS A 5 -7.68 -4.49 -5.46
N ILE A 6 -6.75 -3.58 -5.72
CA ILE A 6 -6.99 -2.27 -6.30
C ILE A 6 -6.28 -2.22 -7.65
N TYR A 7 -7.03 -2.01 -8.72
CA TYR A 7 -6.53 -2.05 -10.09
C TYR A 7 -6.73 -0.72 -10.81
N ASP A 8 -5.63 -0.11 -11.25
CA ASP A 8 -5.66 1.05 -12.15
C ASP A 8 -5.72 0.54 -13.59
N LYS A 9 -6.89 0.70 -14.23
CA LYS A 9 -7.11 0.26 -15.61
C LYS A 9 -6.29 1.05 -16.64
N SER A 10 -5.93 2.30 -16.35
CA SER A 10 -5.20 3.15 -17.29
C SER A 10 -3.72 2.77 -17.38
N LEU A 11 -3.16 2.34 -16.25
CA LEU A 11 -1.75 1.92 -16.13
C LEU A 11 -1.59 0.39 -16.16
N ALA A 12 -2.69 -0.36 -16.15
CA ALA A 12 -2.69 -1.81 -15.92
C ALA A 12 -1.95 -2.21 -14.63
N GLN A 13 -2.00 -1.34 -13.62
CA GLN A 13 -1.26 -1.46 -12.37
C GLN A 13 -2.11 -2.13 -11.28
N SER A 14 -1.52 -3.06 -10.55
CA SER A 14 -2.15 -3.74 -9.42
C SER A 14 -1.50 -3.35 -8.11
N SER A 15 -2.32 -2.97 -7.15
CA SER A 15 -1.93 -2.76 -5.76
C SER A 15 -2.86 -3.54 -4.84
N TYR A 16 -2.43 -3.78 -3.61
CA TYR A 16 -3.17 -4.63 -2.68
C TYR A 16 -3.19 -4.02 -1.28
N LEU A 17 -4.35 -4.09 -0.61
CA LEU A 17 -4.47 -3.84 0.82
C LEU A 17 -4.84 -5.17 1.50
N ILE A 18 -4.00 -5.62 2.43
CA ILE A 18 -4.20 -6.87 3.17
C ILE A 18 -4.19 -6.53 4.66
N GLY A 19 -5.19 -7.03 5.40
CA GLY A 19 -5.40 -6.66 6.80
C GLY A 19 -5.66 -7.82 7.75
N CYS A 20 -5.09 -7.74 8.95
CA CYS A 20 -5.42 -8.61 10.07
C CYS A 20 -6.53 -7.98 10.92
N GLN A 21 -7.77 -8.38 10.67
CA GLN A 21 -8.95 -7.86 11.39
C GLN A 21 -8.94 -8.15 12.91
N ALA A 22 -8.17 -9.14 13.37
CA ALA A 22 -8.08 -9.46 14.79
C ALA A 22 -7.31 -8.40 15.59
N VAL A 23 -6.33 -7.75 14.97
CA VAL A 23 -5.50 -6.70 15.62
C VAL A 23 -5.68 -5.32 14.99
N GLY A 24 -6.38 -5.23 13.86
CA GLY A 24 -6.66 -3.96 13.17
C GLY A 24 -5.50 -3.42 12.34
N GLU A 25 -4.48 -4.22 12.03
CA GLU A 25 -3.32 -3.79 11.24
C GLU A 25 -3.43 -4.19 9.78
N ALA A 26 -2.86 -3.39 8.88
CA ALA A 26 -2.83 -3.65 7.45
C ALA A 26 -1.51 -3.26 6.78
N ILE A 27 -1.27 -3.92 5.65
CA ILE A 27 -0.15 -3.70 4.74
C ILE A 27 -0.66 -3.32 3.35
N VAL A 28 0.00 -2.35 2.71
CA VAL A 28 -0.24 -1.97 1.31
C VAL A 28 0.94 -2.40 0.45
N PHE A 29 0.65 -3.07 -0.68
CA PHE A 29 1.62 -3.47 -1.70
C PHE A 29 1.49 -2.56 -2.92
N ASP A 30 2.63 -2.06 -3.41
CA ASP A 30 2.79 -1.24 -4.62
C ASP A 30 1.76 -0.09 -4.72
N PRO A 31 1.67 0.80 -3.71
CA PRO A 31 0.68 1.86 -3.69
C PRO A 31 0.83 2.82 -4.88
N LYS A 32 -0.28 3.11 -5.57
CA LYS A 32 -0.37 4.20 -6.54
C LYS A 32 -0.21 5.55 -5.84
N ARG A 33 0.12 6.58 -6.63
CA ARG A 33 0.34 7.95 -6.14
C ARG A 33 -0.85 8.57 -5.38
N ASP A 34 -2.06 8.24 -5.81
CA ASP A 34 -3.30 8.63 -5.15
C ASP A 34 -3.54 7.76 -3.90
N ILE A 35 -3.02 8.22 -2.77
CA ILE A 35 -3.00 7.45 -1.52
C ILE A 35 -4.35 7.40 -0.79
N ASP A 36 -5.27 8.31 -1.09
CA ASP A 36 -6.58 8.42 -0.42
C ASP A 36 -7.38 7.13 -0.57
N THR A 37 -7.21 6.45 -1.72
CA THR A 37 -7.80 5.12 -1.98
C THR A 37 -7.48 4.12 -0.87
N TYR A 38 -6.24 4.10 -0.36
CA TYR A 38 -5.83 3.15 0.68
C TYR A 38 -6.26 3.61 2.07
N VAL A 39 -6.08 4.90 2.38
CA VAL A 39 -6.43 5.48 3.68
C VAL A 39 -7.93 5.33 3.95
N GLN A 40 -8.77 5.63 2.95
CA GLN A 40 -10.21 5.50 3.06
C GLN A 40 -10.63 4.03 3.21
N LEU A 41 -10.08 3.13 2.39
CA LEU A 41 -10.41 1.71 2.45
C LEU A 41 -10.01 1.08 3.78
N ALA A 42 -8.85 1.44 4.33
CA ALA A 42 -8.42 0.98 5.65
C ALA A 42 -9.37 1.49 6.74
N LYS A 43 -9.73 2.77 6.72
CA LYS A 43 -10.68 3.38 7.66
C LYS A 43 -12.05 2.71 7.62
N GLU A 44 -12.60 2.47 6.44
CA GLU A 44 -13.90 1.81 6.25
C GLU A 44 -13.93 0.38 6.80
N ASN A 45 -12.76 -0.28 6.88
CA ASN A 45 -12.63 -1.64 7.36
C ASN A 45 -12.06 -1.75 8.79
N ASN A 46 -12.00 -0.64 9.54
CA ASN A 46 -11.40 -0.56 10.88
C ASN A 46 -9.96 -1.09 10.92
N LEU A 47 -9.18 -0.75 9.90
CA LEU A 47 -7.77 -1.11 9.77
C LEU A 47 -6.89 0.15 9.85
N THR A 48 -5.69 -0.02 10.38
CA THR A 48 -4.61 0.95 10.39
C THR A 48 -3.50 0.43 9.49
N ILE A 49 -3.11 1.22 8.49
CA ILE A 49 -1.96 0.88 7.63
C ILE A 49 -0.71 1.09 8.48
N THR A 50 -0.05 -0.01 8.85
CA THR A 50 1.18 0.00 9.64
C THR A 50 2.40 -0.36 8.79
N HIS A 51 2.18 -0.96 7.62
CA HIS A 51 3.21 -1.46 6.72
C HIS A 51 2.92 -1.06 5.28
N ILE A 52 3.97 -0.71 4.54
CA ILE A 52 3.92 -0.44 3.10
C ILE A 52 5.08 -1.19 2.46
N ILE A 53 4.84 -1.82 1.33
CA ILE A 53 5.87 -2.58 0.62
C ILE A 53 5.87 -2.26 -0.87
N GLU A 54 7.07 -2.11 -1.40
CA GLU A 54 7.37 -2.01 -2.83
C GLU A 54 8.00 -3.31 -3.29
N THR A 55 7.47 -3.90 -4.36
CA THR A 55 8.04 -5.10 -4.98
C THR A 55 9.33 -4.79 -5.74
N HIS A 56 9.41 -3.62 -6.39
CA HIS A 56 10.56 -3.15 -7.16
C HIS A 56 10.46 -1.63 -7.40
N ILE A 57 11.49 -1.05 -8.03
CA ILE A 57 11.40 0.34 -8.51
C ILE A 57 10.58 0.34 -9.79
N HIS A 58 9.37 0.92 -9.73
CA HIS A 58 8.46 1.01 -10.85
C HIS A 58 8.97 1.95 -11.97
N ALA A 59 8.73 1.56 -13.23
CA ALA A 59 9.18 2.30 -14.42
C ALA A 59 8.03 2.97 -15.20
N ASP A 60 6.80 2.66 -14.81
CA ASP A 60 5.55 2.91 -15.54
C ASP A 60 4.55 3.75 -14.73
N PHE A 61 4.74 3.86 -13.41
CA PHE A 61 3.97 4.76 -12.56
C PHE A 61 4.79 5.33 -11.42
N LEU A 62 4.31 6.46 -10.87
CA LEU A 62 4.89 7.06 -9.69
C LEU A 62 4.33 6.37 -8.43
N SER A 63 5.20 5.72 -7.68
CA SER A 63 4.84 5.14 -6.38
C SER A 63 4.30 6.20 -5.42
N GLY A 64 3.29 5.81 -4.64
CA GLY A 64 2.75 6.56 -3.50
C GLY A 64 3.33 6.13 -2.16
N SER A 65 4.34 5.26 -2.12
CA SER A 65 4.84 4.66 -0.88
C SER A 65 5.38 5.68 0.12
N ARG A 66 6.08 6.70 -0.37
CA ARG A 66 6.65 7.74 0.50
C ARG A 66 5.55 8.62 1.09
N GLU A 67 4.60 9.04 0.26
CA GLU A 67 3.46 9.87 0.66
C GLU A 67 2.55 9.11 1.63
N LEU A 68 2.30 7.83 1.37
CA LEU A 68 1.50 7.00 2.25
C LEU A 68 2.22 6.78 3.60
N ALA A 69 3.54 6.59 3.60
CA ALA A 69 4.33 6.49 4.83
C ALA A 69 4.29 7.81 5.63
N GLU A 70 4.46 8.96 4.97
CA GLU A 70 4.37 10.28 5.59
C GLU A 70 2.98 10.54 6.19
N ALA A 71 1.90 10.14 5.51
CA ALA A 71 0.53 10.36 5.95
C ALA A 71 0.08 9.43 7.10
N THR A 72 0.62 8.21 7.16
CA THR A 72 0.16 7.17 8.11
C THR A 72 1.15 6.89 9.24
N GLY A 73 2.42 7.27 9.09
CA GLY A 73 3.51 6.83 9.96
C GLY A 73 3.89 5.35 9.75
N ALA A 74 3.37 4.70 8.71
CA ALA A 74 3.66 3.30 8.42
C ALA A 74 5.12 3.07 8.05
N LYS A 75 5.63 1.88 8.37
CA LYS A 75 6.99 1.48 7.98
C LYS A 75 7.01 1.03 6.52
N LEU A 76 7.93 1.62 5.75
CA LEU A 76 8.17 1.28 4.35
C LEU A 76 9.23 0.18 4.23
N TYR A 77 8.92 -0.83 3.41
CA TYR A 77 9.78 -1.97 3.08
C TYR A 77 10.00 -2.01 1.57
N PHE A 78 11.24 -2.26 1.15
CA PHE A 78 11.62 -2.41 -0.25
C PHE A 78 12.85 -3.31 -0.34
N SER A 79 13.15 -3.84 -1.53
CA SER A 79 14.33 -4.69 -1.73
C SER A 79 15.62 -3.94 -1.39
N ASN A 80 16.50 -4.57 -0.62
CA ASN A 80 17.86 -4.13 -0.38
C ASN A 80 18.83 -5.07 -1.12
N ASP A 81 18.79 -5.02 -2.45
CA ASP A 81 19.58 -5.87 -3.35
C ASP A 81 21.05 -5.46 -3.48
N ASN A 82 21.64 -4.94 -2.40
CA ASN A 82 23.08 -4.67 -2.33
C ASN A 82 23.85 -6.01 -2.42
N ARG A 83 24.16 -6.42 -3.66
CA ARG A 83 25.26 -7.30 -4.02
C ARG A 83 26.57 -6.51 -4.05
#